data_AF-A0A6P1E3R5-F1
#
_entry.id   AF-A0A6P1E3R5-F1
#
_cell.length_a   1.000
_cell.length_b   1.000
_cell.length_c   1.000
_cell.angle_alpha   90.00
_cell.angle_beta   90.00
_cell.angle_gamma   90.00
#
_symmetry.space_group_name_H-M   'P 1'
#
loop_
_entity.id
_entity.type
_entity.pdbx_description
1 polymer ?
#
loop_
_entity_poly.entity_id
_entity_poly.type
_entity_poly.pdbx_seq_one_letter_code
_entity_poly.pdbx_strand_id
1 'polypeptide(L)'
;MSLSKPNVFATVIFFGTLSFPVLAADLSGCDQEELDILMQQVKRGYWTIDEVVSHCQPGYVGRRNRSSCKSFAGSWHSDEYNETVNLEQTGEELHGTCDTRGFTHSMKGIVTGNTATYNTTRTNKHDGCTTVMYGNAELIDNCSKLKRVVNKTDGNCDLSTSFGNVVIYELDRR
;
A
#
# COMPACT_ATOMS: atom_id res chain seq x y z
N MET A 1 -44.83 -3.62 25.78
CA MET A 1 -44.53 -4.84 25.00
C MET A 1 -43.46 -4.46 23.98
N SER A 2 -42.19 -4.78 24.27
CA SER A 2 -41.08 -4.52 23.35
C SER A 2 -40.97 -5.71 22.40
N LEU A 3 -41.26 -5.50 21.11
CA LEU A 3 -41.04 -6.52 20.08
C LEU A 3 -39.54 -6.69 19.89
N SER A 4 -39.02 -7.88 20.21
CA SER A 4 -37.67 -8.29 19.84
C SER A 4 -37.56 -8.32 18.31
N LYS A 5 -36.72 -7.44 17.75
CA LYS A 5 -36.32 -7.53 16.34
C LYS A 5 -35.57 -8.86 16.14
N PRO A 6 -35.88 -9.64 15.09
CA PRO A 6 -35.14 -10.85 14.79
C PRO A 6 -33.70 -10.48 14.37
N ASN A 7 -32.72 -11.09 15.00
CA ASN A 7 -31.32 -11.03 14.56
C ASN A 7 -31.21 -11.83 13.26
N VAL A 8 -31.10 -11.15 12.13
CA VAL A 8 -30.85 -11.80 10.83
C VAL A 8 -29.34 -11.95 10.66
N PHE A 9 -28.84 -13.17 10.82
CA PHE A 9 -27.48 -13.52 10.44
C PHE A 9 -27.50 -13.94 8.97
N ALA A 10 -27.08 -13.04 8.07
CA ALA A 10 -26.89 -13.39 6.67
C ALA A 10 -25.53 -14.08 6.50
N THR A 11 -25.53 -15.42 6.44
CA THR A 11 -24.35 -16.17 5.98
C THR A 11 -24.34 -16.18 4.45
N VAL A 12 -23.51 -15.32 3.86
CA VAL A 12 -23.34 -15.29 2.40
C VAL A 12 -22.34 -16.40 2.01
N ILE A 13 -22.85 -17.47 1.40
CA ILE A 13 -22.03 -18.54 0.82
C ILE A 13 -21.90 -18.28 -0.68
N PHE A 14 -20.71 -17.92 -1.13
CA PHE A 14 -20.39 -17.84 -2.56
C PHE A 14 -19.85 -19.20 -3.05
N PHE A 15 -20.56 -19.85 -3.98
CA PHE A 15 -19.99 -20.92 -4.79
C PHE A 15 -19.32 -20.29 -6.02
N GLY A 16 -17.98 -20.28 -6.04
CA GLY A 16 -17.18 -19.84 -7.20
C GLY A 16 -15.77 -19.36 -6.83
N THR A 17 -14.84 -20.31 -6.74
CA THR A 17 -13.35 -20.24 -6.87
C THR A 17 -12.53 -18.99 -6.50
N LEU A 18 -13.02 -18.05 -5.70
CA LEU A 18 -12.20 -17.05 -5.05
C LEU A 18 -12.33 -17.22 -3.54
N SER A 19 -11.36 -17.93 -2.97
CA SER A 19 -11.15 -18.09 -1.54
C SER A 19 -10.77 -16.73 -0.93
N PHE A 20 -11.77 -15.89 -0.66
CA PHE A 20 -11.64 -14.78 0.26
C PHE A 20 -11.93 -15.28 1.68
N PRO A 21 -11.19 -14.84 2.71
CA PRO A 21 -11.54 -15.16 4.08
C PRO A 21 -12.95 -14.64 4.34
N VAL A 22 -13.85 -15.54 4.72
CA VAL A 22 -15.22 -15.23 5.13
C VAL A 22 -15.13 -14.46 6.44
N LEU A 23 -14.98 -13.14 6.35
CA LEU A 23 -15.22 -12.24 7.46
C LEU A 23 -16.73 -12.08 7.57
N ALA A 24 -17.31 -12.64 8.63
CA ALA A 24 -18.69 -12.37 9.00
C ALA A 24 -18.80 -10.88 9.32
N ALA A 25 -19.36 -10.10 8.40
CA ALA A 25 -19.63 -8.69 8.59
C ALA A 25 -21.04 -8.52 9.14
N ASP A 26 -21.19 -7.78 10.23
CA ASP A 26 -22.49 -7.44 10.81
C ASP A 26 -23.12 -6.30 10.00
N LEU A 27 -24.19 -6.62 9.28
CA LEU A 27 -24.93 -5.69 8.40
C LEU A 27 -26.32 -5.36 8.96
N SER A 28 -26.56 -5.65 10.24
CA SER A 28 -27.88 -5.61 10.89
C SER A 28 -28.59 -4.25 10.91
N GLY A 29 -27.92 -3.16 10.53
CA GLY A 29 -28.53 -1.83 10.47
C GLY A 29 -28.92 -1.32 9.08
N CYS A 30 -28.67 -2.07 7.99
CA CYS A 30 -29.33 -1.86 6.70
C CYS A 30 -30.51 -2.83 6.54
N ASP A 31 -31.54 -2.42 5.79
CA ASP A 31 -32.52 -3.36 5.26
C ASP A 31 -32.02 -4.07 3.98
N GLN A 32 -32.76 -5.09 3.54
CA GLN A 32 -32.33 -5.93 2.42
C GLN A 32 -32.28 -5.18 1.08
N GLU A 33 -33.15 -4.19 0.88
CA GLU A 33 -33.22 -3.42 -0.37
C GLU A 33 -32.03 -2.45 -0.46
N GLU A 34 -31.71 -1.78 0.64
CA GLU A 34 -30.53 -0.94 0.76
C GLU A 34 -29.24 -1.75 0.58
N LEU A 35 -29.17 -2.94 1.19
CA LEU A 35 -28.00 -3.81 1.06
C LEU A 35 -27.78 -4.29 -0.38
N ASP A 36 -28.84 -4.63 -1.11
CA ASP A 36 -28.73 -5.07 -2.51
C ASP A 36 -28.19 -3.96 -3.42
N ILE A 37 -28.60 -2.70 -3.20
CA ILE A 37 -28.08 -1.54 -3.92
C ILE A 37 -26.59 -1.35 -3.62
N LEU A 38 -26.21 -1.39 -2.34
CA LEU A 38 -24.83 -1.20 -1.91
C LEU A 38 -23.92 -2.32 -2.43
N MET A 39 -24.38 -3.57 -2.42
CA MET A 39 -23.64 -4.70 -2.98
C MET A 39 -23.50 -4.63 -4.50
N GLN A 40 -24.46 -4.02 -5.22
CA GLN A 40 -24.25 -3.70 -6.64
C GLN A 40 -23.14 -2.66 -6.85
N GLN A 41 -23.01 -1.67 -5.97
CA GLN A 41 -21.91 -0.70 -6.03
C GLN A 41 -20.55 -1.37 -5.79
N VAL A 42 -20.51 -2.36 -4.88
CA VAL A 42 -19.30 -3.17 -4.67
C VAL A 42 -18.93 -3.98 -5.91
N LYS A 43 -19.91 -4.64 -6.55
CA LYS A 43 -19.67 -5.38 -7.81
C LYS A 43 -19.17 -4.47 -8.94
N ARG A 44 -19.57 -3.20 -8.93
CA ARG A 44 -19.12 -2.19 -9.90
C ARG A 44 -17.78 -1.54 -9.53
N GLY A 45 -17.22 -1.87 -8.36
CA GLY A 45 -15.95 -1.33 -7.86
C GLY A 45 -16.03 0.10 -7.32
N TYR A 46 -17.22 0.66 -7.16
CA TYR A 46 -17.40 2.01 -6.61
C TYR A 46 -17.32 2.02 -5.07
N TRP A 47 -17.63 0.89 -4.44
CA TRP A 47 -17.69 0.73 -2.99
C TRP A 47 -16.92 -0.52 -2.56
N THR A 48 -16.39 -0.49 -1.34
CA THR A 48 -15.81 -1.64 -0.65
C THR A 48 -16.81 -2.23 0.34
N ILE A 49 -16.62 -3.49 0.72
CA ILE A 49 -17.47 -4.14 1.75
C ILE A 49 -17.44 -3.34 3.07
N ASP A 50 -16.28 -2.77 3.45
CA ASP A 50 -16.15 -1.96 4.66
C ASP A 50 -16.98 -0.66 4.61
N GLU A 51 -17.11 -0.04 3.44
CA GLU A 51 -17.95 1.14 3.25
C GLU A 51 -19.43 0.80 3.37
N VAL A 52 -19.85 -0.37 2.89
CA VAL A 52 -21.20 -0.90 3.09
C VAL A 52 -21.47 -1.12 4.59
N VAL A 53 -20.54 -1.75 5.32
CA VAL A 53 -20.71 -2.00 6.76
C VAL A 53 -20.76 -0.70 7.56
N SER A 54 -19.89 0.28 7.24
CA SER A 54 -19.91 1.60 7.89
C SER A 54 -21.20 2.37 7.61
N HIS A 55 -21.81 2.16 6.45
CA HIS A 55 -23.09 2.77 6.09
C HIS A 55 -24.24 2.13 6.87
N CYS A 56 -24.25 0.80 6.95
CA CYS A 56 -25.28 0.04 7.64
C CYS A 56 -25.21 0.15 9.17
N GLN A 57 -24.09 0.54 9.75
CA GLN A 57 -23.97 0.74 11.18
C GLN A 57 -23.35 2.13 11.47
N PRO A 58 -24.17 3.19 11.58
CA PRO A 58 -23.69 4.52 11.98
C PRO A 58 -23.17 4.45 13.42
N GLY A 59 -21.85 4.37 13.57
CA GLY A 59 -21.16 4.13 14.85
C GLY A 59 -20.30 2.86 14.87
N TYR A 60 -20.39 2.01 13.85
CA TYR A 60 -19.41 0.97 13.61
C TYR A 60 -18.09 1.63 13.26
N VAL A 61 -17.22 1.70 14.28
CA VAL A 61 -15.79 1.84 14.11
C VAL A 61 -15.25 0.48 13.64
N GLY A 62 -15.83 -0.04 12.56
CA GLY A 62 -15.20 -1.08 11.78
C GLY A 62 -13.77 -0.65 11.56
N ARG A 63 -12.84 -1.55 11.82
CA ARG A 63 -11.46 -1.36 11.36
C ARG A 63 -11.59 -0.85 9.94
N ARG A 64 -11.34 0.44 9.75
CA ARG A 64 -11.18 1.02 8.42
C ARG A 64 -9.99 0.25 7.90
N ASN A 65 -10.23 -0.77 7.09
CA ASN A 65 -9.19 -1.44 6.35
C ASN A 65 -8.93 -0.68 5.06
N ARG A 66 -9.19 0.64 5.05
CA ARG A 66 -8.15 1.53 4.57
C ARG A 66 -6.94 1.31 5.49
N SER A 67 -5.98 0.49 5.07
CA SER A 67 -4.60 0.85 5.36
C SER A 67 -4.38 2.20 4.67
N SER A 68 -4.88 3.29 5.26
CA SER A 68 -4.55 4.65 4.85
C SER A 68 -3.13 4.82 5.35
N CYS A 69 -2.18 4.23 4.63
CA CYS A 69 -0.80 4.52 4.85
C CYS A 69 -0.65 6.01 4.67
N LYS A 70 -0.48 6.69 5.81
CA LYS A 70 -0.64 8.14 5.87
C LYS A 70 0.51 8.84 5.17
N SER A 71 1.64 8.15 5.04
CA SER A 71 2.83 8.69 4.43
C SER A 71 3.85 7.60 4.13
N PHE A 72 4.60 7.78 3.05
CA PHE A 72 5.88 7.12 2.81
C PHE A 72 7.01 7.72 3.66
N ALA A 73 6.79 8.89 4.28
CA ALA A 73 7.81 9.56 5.06
C ALA A 73 8.26 8.72 6.26
N GLY A 74 9.57 8.63 6.45
CA GLY A 74 10.19 7.85 7.51
C GLY A 74 11.55 7.28 7.11
N SER A 75 12.23 6.70 8.09
CA SER A 75 13.44 5.91 7.88
C SER A 75 13.03 4.44 7.73
N TRP A 76 13.47 3.80 6.67
CA TRP A 76 13.11 2.43 6.34
C TRP A 76 14.37 1.59 6.20
N HIS A 77 14.46 0.50 6.95
CA HIS A 77 15.64 -0.36 7.00
C HIS A 77 15.39 -1.69 6.29
N SER A 78 16.36 -2.18 5.53
CA SER A 78 16.34 -3.54 4.97
C SER A 78 17.48 -4.35 5.55
N ASP A 79 17.15 -5.42 6.26
CA ASP A 79 18.13 -6.36 6.82
C ASP A 79 18.91 -7.10 5.72
N GLU A 80 18.28 -7.36 4.58
CA GLU A 80 18.89 -8.09 3.44
C GLU A 80 20.10 -7.33 2.87
N TYR A 81 19.96 -6.02 2.73
CA TYR A 81 21.00 -5.15 2.15
C TYR A 81 21.77 -4.37 3.22
N ASN A 82 21.36 -4.47 4.49
CA ASN A 82 21.85 -3.65 5.59
C ASN A 82 21.90 -2.16 5.20
N GLU A 83 20.80 -1.68 4.61
CA GLU A 83 20.69 -0.32 4.10
C GLU A 83 19.48 0.39 4.71
N THR A 84 19.61 1.70 4.91
CA THR A 84 18.51 2.55 5.36
C THR A 84 18.20 3.58 4.27
N VAL A 85 16.92 3.68 3.91
CA VAL A 85 16.40 4.74 3.04
C VAL A 85 15.58 5.71 3.88
N ASN A 86 15.89 6.99 3.79
CA ASN A 86 15.13 8.05 4.42
C ASN A 86 14.23 8.67 3.36
N LEU A 87 12.92 8.67 3.61
CA LEU A 87 11.92 9.22 2.73
C LEU A 87 11.25 10.44 3.36
N GLU A 88 11.02 11.46 2.55
CA GLU A 88 10.27 12.66 2.87
C GLU A 88 9.11 12.78 1.88
N GLN A 89 7.91 13.06 2.37
CA GLN A 89 6.73 13.22 1.53
C GLN A 89 6.06 14.57 1.80
N THR A 90 5.88 15.37 0.75
CA THR A 90 5.14 16.64 0.79
C THR A 90 3.99 16.58 -0.20
N GLY A 91 2.77 16.39 0.31
CA GLY A 91 1.62 16.12 -0.55
C GLY A 91 1.81 14.80 -1.33
N GLU A 92 1.80 14.89 -2.65
CA GLU A 92 2.05 13.75 -3.55
C GLU A 92 3.54 13.61 -3.91
N GLU A 93 4.38 14.58 -3.59
CA GLU A 93 5.80 14.53 -3.92
C GLU A 93 6.56 13.66 -2.90
N LEU A 94 7.35 12.71 -3.40
CA LEU A 94 8.23 11.86 -2.62
C LEU A 94 9.69 12.21 -2.93
N HIS A 95 10.46 12.45 -1.89
CA HIS A 95 11.90 12.59 -1.94
C HIS A 95 12.54 11.51 -1.08
N GLY A 96 13.72 11.05 -1.46
CA GLY A 96 14.41 10.06 -0.66
C GLY A 96 15.91 10.10 -0.83
N THR A 97 16.61 9.62 0.20
CA THR A 97 18.05 9.42 0.16
C THR A 97 18.40 8.06 0.76
N CYS A 98 19.41 7.42 0.19
CA CYS A 98 20.01 6.22 0.75
C CYS A 98 21.50 6.28 0.48
N ASP A 99 22.31 6.14 1.52
CA ASP A 99 23.76 6.14 1.37
C ASP A 99 24.33 4.78 1.75
N THR A 100 25.19 4.26 0.88
CA THR A 100 25.88 2.99 1.06
C THR A 100 27.39 3.23 1.04
N ARG A 101 28.19 2.17 1.25
CA ARG A 101 29.64 2.30 1.19
C ARG A 101 30.15 2.79 -0.17
N GLY A 102 29.55 2.33 -1.26
CA GLY A 102 30.01 2.62 -2.64
C GLY A 102 29.19 3.66 -3.39
N PHE A 103 27.95 3.91 -2.97
CA PHE A 103 26.99 4.68 -3.76
C PHE A 103 26.16 5.61 -2.89
N THR A 104 25.92 6.82 -3.41
CA THR A 104 24.83 7.68 -2.94
C THR A 104 23.63 7.51 -3.84
N HIS A 105 22.44 7.52 -3.24
CA HIS A 105 21.17 7.43 -3.96
C HIS A 105 20.30 8.64 -3.61
N SER A 106 19.75 9.28 -4.65
CA SER A 106 18.71 10.30 -4.51
C SER A 106 17.46 9.84 -5.26
N MET A 107 16.33 9.83 -4.57
CA MET A 107 15.04 9.39 -5.08
C MET A 107 14.12 10.59 -5.25
N LYS A 108 13.35 10.59 -6.34
CA LYS A 108 12.19 11.46 -6.53
C LYS A 108 11.02 10.66 -7.09
N GLY A 109 9.83 10.92 -6.61
CA GLY A 109 8.65 10.19 -7.06
C GLY A 109 7.34 10.92 -6.79
N ILE A 110 6.26 10.31 -7.25
CA ILE A 110 4.88 10.76 -7.07
C ILE A 110 4.10 9.65 -6.37
N VAL A 111 3.44 10.01 -5.28
CA VAL A 111 2.60 9.15 -4.45
C VAL A 111 1.16 9.19 -4.94
N THR A 112 0.54 8.03 -5.07
CA THR A 112 -0.89 7.87 -5.34
C THR A 112 -1.43 6.76 -4.44
N GLY A 113 -2.22 7.13 -3.44
CA GLY A 113 -2.72 6.20 -2.42
C GLY A 113 -1.58 5.59 -1.59
N ASN A 114 -1.48 4.26 -1.59
CA ASN A 114 -0.42 3.51 -0.91
C ASN A 114 0.76 3.15 -1.83
N THR A 115 0.78 3.70 -3.05
CA THR A 115 1.83 3.44 -4.05
C THR A 115 2.58 4.70 -4.41
N ALA A 116 3.80 4.56 -4.91
CA ALA A 116 4.57 5.65 -5.50
C ALA A 116 5.28 5.18 -6.76
N THR A 117 5.28 5.99 -7.81
CA THR A 117 6.20 5.81 -8.95
C THR A 117 7.41 6.71 -8.72
N TYR A 118 8.62 6.19 -8.88
CA TYR A 118 9.83 6.96 -8.59
C TYR A 118 10.95 6.70 -9.59
N ASN A 119 11.89 7.64 -9.62
CA ASN A 119 13.23 7.44 -10.14
C ASN A 119 14.26 7.55 -9.01
N THR A 120 15.38 6.87 -9.16
CA THR A 120 16.51 6.94 -8.24
C THR A 120 17.77 7.18 -9.03
N THR A 121 18.42 8.31 -8.80
CA THR A 121 19.77 8.56 -9.28
C THR A 121 20.75 7.89 -8.33
N ARG A 122 21.47 6.89 -8.81
CA ARG A 122 22.58 6.23 -8.13
C ARG A 122 23.88 6.82 -8.63
N THR A 123 24.71 7.35 -7.73
CA THR A 123 26.03 7.90 -8.05
C THR A 123 27.11 7.05 -7.40
N ASN A 124 28.04 6.54 -8.20
CA ASN A 124 29.22 5.85 -7.69
C ASN A 124 30.18 6.84 -7.03
N LYS A 125 30.52 6.61 -5.76
CA LYS A 125 31.41 7.50 -4.99
C LYS A 125 32.86 7.48 -5.48
N HIS A 126 33.26 6.45 -6.22
CA HIS A 126 34.64 6.30 -6.70
C HIS A 126 34.92 7.18 -7.92
N ASP A 127 34.03 7.16 -8.91
CA ASP A 127 34.23 7.78 -10.22
C ASP A 127 33.18 8.86 -10.55
N GLY A 128 32.14 9.02 -9.73
CA GLY A 128 31.06 9.98 -9.94
C GLY A 128 30.07 9.57 -11.03
N CYS A 129 30.18 8.36 -11.59
CA CYS A 129 29.29 7.89 -12.64
C CYS A 129 27.86 7.72 -12.10
N THR A 130 26.87 8.20 -12.87
CA THR A 130 25.46 8.18 -12.49
C THR A 130 24.62 7.25 -13.35
N THR A 131 23.75 6.47 -12.70
CA THR A 131 22.72 5.65 -13.34
C THR A 131 21.35 6.07 -12.80
N VAL A 132 20.35 6.18 -13.66
CA VAL A 132 18.96 6.36 -13.24
C VAL A 132 18.22 5.02 -13.21
N MET A 133 17.66 4.69 -12.06
CA MET A 133 16.81 3.51 -11.84
C MET A 133 15.34 3.94 -11.79
N TYR A 134 14.45 3.18 -12.42
CA TYR A 134 13.02 3.48 -12.49
C TYR A 134 12.23 2.40 -11.77
N GLY A 135 11.27 2.78 -10.94
CA GLY A 135 10.62 1.84 -10.06
C GLY A 135 9.29 2.28 -9.49
N ASN A 136 8.70 1.36 -8.72
CA ASN A 136 7.48 1.58 -7.97
C ASN A 136 7.71 1.18 -6.51
N ALA A 137 7.05 1.87 -5.60
CA ALA A 137 7.03 1.54 -4.19
C ALA A 137 5.60 1.35 -3.70
N GLU A 138 5.41 0.48 -2.72
CA GLU A 138 4.11 0.18 -2.12
C GLU A 138 4.26 0.02 -0.61
N LEU A 139 3.36 0.66 0.14
CA LEU A 139 3.24 0.44 1.58
C LEU A 139 2.36 -0.78 1.82
N ILE A 140 2.93 -1.79 2.47
CA ILE A 140 2.30 -3.09 2.76
C ILE A 140 2.28 -3.35 4.27
N ASP A 141 1.69 -4.46 4.70
CA ASP A 141 1.64 -4.90 6.10
C ASP A 141 1.19 -3.78 7.06
N ASN A 142 0.06 -3.15 6.76
CA ASN A 142 -0.46 -2.01 7.52
C ASN A 142 0.55 -0.88 7.69
N CYS A 143 1.31 -0.58 6.63
CA CYS A 143 2.26 0.54 6.55
C CYS A 143 3.48 0.35 7.45
N SER A 144 3.72 -0.87 7.95
CA SER A 144 4.93 -1.22 8.68
C SER A 144 6.07 -1.61 7.75
N LYS A 145 5.77 -1.93 6.49
CA LYS A 145 6.75 -2.29 5.49
C LYS A 145 6.58 -1.51 4.19
N LEU A 146 7.71 -1.26 3.55
CA LEU A 146 7.81 -0.63 2.26
C LEU A 146 8.38 -1.64 1.28
N LYS A 147 7.60 -2.00 0.26
CA LYS A 147 8.08 -2.79 -0.87
C LYS A 147 8.57 -1.85 -1.95
N ARG A 148 9.83 -1.97 -2.35
CA ARG A 148 10.44 -1.20 -3.43
C ARG A 148 10.80 -2.11 -4.59
N VAL A 149 10.43 -1.73 -5.81
CA VAL A 149 10.70 -2.48 -7.03
C VAL A 149 11.41 -1.58 -8.03
N VAL A 150 12.65 -1.91 -8.39
CA VAL A 150 13.34 -1.37 -9.55
C VAL A 150 12.99 -2.24 -10.75
N ASN A 151 12.38 -1.64 -11.78
CA ASN A 151 11.93 -2.34 -12.98
C ASN A 151 12.98 -2.32 -14.09
N LYS A 152 13.74 -1.22 -14.19
CA LYS A 152 14.76 -0.99 -15.23
C LYS A 152 15.70 0.15 -14.84
N THR A 153 16.75 0.32 -15.63
CA THR A 153 17.65 1.47 -15.57
C THR A 153 17.78 2.15 -16.93
N ASP A 154 18.46 3.29 -16.97
CA ASP A 154 18.88 3.96 -18.21
C ASP A 154 20.07 3.28 -18.91
N GLY A 155 20.65 2.24 -18.32
CA GLY A 155 21.78 1.50 -18.88
C GLY A 155 23.14 2.19 -18.72
N ASN A 156 23.21 3.30 -17.97
CA ASN A 156 24.46 4.02 -17.75
C ASN A 156 25.35 3.34 -16.70
N CYS A 157 26.66 3.53 -16.84
CA CYS A 157 27.69 3.00 -15.95
C CYS A 157 27.72 1.45 -15.93
N ASP A 158 27.61 0.84 -14.74
CA ASP A 158 27.75 -0.58 -14.46
C ASP A 158 26.43 -1.37 -14.47
N LEU A 159 25.28 -0.69 -14.58
CA LEU A 159 23.97 -1.32 -14.49
C LEU A 159 23.30 -1.48 -15.87
N SER A 160 23.05 -2.74 -16.26
CA SER A 160 22.28 -3.08 -17.46
C SER A 160 20.87 -2.46 -17.45
N THR A 161 20.35 -2.10 -18.62
CA THR A 161 18.94 -1.65 -18.80
C THR A 161 17.91 -2.67 -18.32
N SER A 162 18.29 -3.95 -18.26
CA SER A 162 17.46 -5.06 -17.77
C SER A 162 17.61 -5.33 -16.27
N PHE A 163 18.38 -4.51 -15.55
CA PHE A 163 18.53 -4.68 -14.10
C PHE A 163 17.20 -4.44 -13.40
N GLY A 164 16.78 -5.42 -12.60
CA GLY A 164 15.59 -5.36 -11.78
C GLY A 164 15.89 -5.90 -10.39
N ASN A 165 15.25 -5.32 -9.39
CA ASN A 165 15.45 -5.69 -8.00
C ASN A 165 14.20 -5.40 -7.18
N VAL A 166 13.92 -6.24 -6.18
CA VAL A 166 12.82 -6.05 -5.23
C VAL A 166 13.42 -6.07 -3.84
N VAL A 167 13.13 -5.04 -3.05
CA VAL A 167 13.55 -4.95 -1.64
C VAL A 167 12.35 -4.70 -0.77
N ILE A 168 12.31 -5.35 0.38
CA ILE A 168 11.38 -5.03 1.46
C ILE A 168 12.15 -4.31 2.56
N TYR A 169 11.62 -3.18 2.99
CA TYR A 169 12.08 -2.45 4.17
C TYR A 169 11.04 -2.53 5.27
N GLU A 170 11.52 -2.45 6.50
CA GLU A 170 10.71 -2.24 7.69
C GLU A 170 10.89 -0.80 8.18
N LEU A 171 9.82 -0.21 8.71
CA LEU A 171 9.88 1.13 9.28
C LEU A 171 10.80 1.13 10.52
N ASP A 172 11.89 1.87 10.45
CA ASP A 172 12.78 2.07 11.59
C ASP A 172 12.14 3.06 12.57
N ARG A 173 11.86 2.58 13.78
CA ARG A 173 11.19 3.37 14.85
C ARG A 173 12.14 3.80 15.96
N ARG A 174 13.45 3.65 15.76
CA ARG A 174 14.47 3.96 16.77
C ARG A 174 14.63 5.47 16.96
#